data_AF-F0H4C7-F1
#
_entry.id   AF-F0H4C7-F1
#
_cell.length_a   1.000
_cell.length_b   1.000
_cell.length_c   1.000
_cell.angle_alpha   90.00
_cell.angle_beta   90.00
_cell.angle_gamma   90.00
#
_symmetry.space_group_name_H-M   'P 1'
#
loop_
_entity.id
_entity.type
_entity.pdbx_description
1 polymer ?
#
loop_
_entity_poly.entity_id
_entity_poly.type
_entity_poly.pdbx_seq_one_letter_code
_entity_poly.pdbx_strand_id
1 'polypeptide(L)'
;MKKPFFPFLQKKRKLLAKLREAICIYIDLTKKETSKDEQRCKLLFDTINQMKQELNTTSKVVQDKLHAMGSIPQKKVVTHRFEPTSKYVLLFIGGLALSLVISIWGNLTQWREHKNWEEADLKYRALKMVLPSDDPNIRYIEKHFSVCRDEKVIDDVRSRVAVYEDSIFRYHKMVEIAAYKDSLVRKLTNESNEIKRLIKK
;
A
#
# COMPACT_ATOMS: atom_id res chain seq x y z
N MET A 1 -36.89 45.47 39.52
CA MET A 1 -36.11 44.22 39.61
C MET A 1 -36.83 43.09 38.87
N LYS A 2 -36.38 42.68 37.67
CA LYS A 2 -36.89 41.49 36.95
C LYS A 2 -35.71 40.57 36.64
N LYS A 3 -35.69 39.38 37.23
CA LYS A 3 -34.59 38.39 37.15
C LYS A 3 -34.55 37.75 35.75
N PRO A 4 -33.45 37.85 34.98
CA PRO A 4 -33.33 37.23 33.64
C PRO A 4 -32.83 35.76 33.68
N PHE A 5 -32.88 35.10 34.84
CA PHE A 5 -32.19 33.83 35.07
C PHE A 5 -32.97 32.58 34.60
N PHE A 6 -34.29 32.70 34.44
CA PHE A 6 -35.19 31.57 34.11
C PHE A 6 -35.04 31.00 32.68
N PRO A 7 -35.00 31.81 31.60
CA PRO A 7 -34.92 31.27 30.23
C PRO A 7 -33.59 30.57 29.93
N PHE A 8 -32.49 30.98 30.58
CA PHE A 8 -31.18 30.35 30.43
C PHE A 8 -31.14 28.93 31.03
N LEU A 9 -31.75 28.74 32.19
CA LEU A 9 -31.87 27.43 32.83
C LEU A 9 -32.72 26.45 32.01
N GLN A 10 -33.80 26.93 31.39
CA GLN A 10 -34.66 26.10 30.54
C GLN A 10 -33.93 25.65 29.26
N LYS A 11 -33.14 26.55 28.64
CA LYS A 11 -32.29 26.23 27.48
C LYS A 11 -31.20 25.21 27.83
N LYS A 12 -30.56 25.35 28.99
CA LYS A 12 -29.58 24.36 29.49
C LYS A 12 -30.20 22.99 29.74
N ARG A 13 -31.41 22.92 30.33
CA ARG A 13 -32.12 21.65 30.55
C ARG A 13 -32.47 20.95 29.23
N LYS A 14 -32.90 21.70 28.21
CA LYS A 14 -33.21 21.14 26.89
C LYS A 14 -31.96 20.62 26.17
N LEU A 15 -30.81 21.29 26.35
CA LEU A 15 -29.52 20.83 25.83
C LEU A 15 -29.05 19.55 26.54
N LEU A 16 -29.18 19.49 27.86
CA LEU A 16 -28.87 18.31 28.68
C LEU A 16 -29.74 17.10 28.29
N ALA A 17 -31.02 17.31 28.00
CA ALA A 17 -31.92 16.25 27.54
C ALA A 17 -31.50 15.69 26.17
N LYS A 18 -31.19 16.57 25.20
CA LYS A 18 -30.71 16.15 23.88
C LYS A 18 -29.35 15.44 23.93
N LEU A 19 -28.46 15.90 24.82
CA LEU A 19 -27.15 15.26 25.02
C LEU A 19 -27.31 13.85 25.59
N ARG A 20 -28.23 13.66 26.55
CA ARG A 20 -28.55 12.32 27.08
C ARG A 20 -29.10 11.40 26.02
N GLU A 21 -30.01 11.89 25.19
CA GLU A 21 -30.60 11.11 24.09
C GLU A 21 -29.53 10.69 23.06
N ALA A 22 -28.64 11.60 22.66
CA ALA A 22 -27.54 11.30 21.76
C ALA A 22 -26.55 10.28 22.36
N ILE A 23 -26.23 10.39 23.66
CA ILE A 23 -25.38 9.42 24.37
C ILE A 23 -26.06 8.04 24.41
N CYS A 24 -27.37 7.98 24.67
CA CYS A 24 -28.10 6.72 24.67
C CYS A 24 -28.09 6.04 23.30
N ILE A 25 -28.31 6.81 22.22
CA ILE A 25 -28.24 6.29 20.84
C ILE A 25 -26.84 5.77 20.52
N TYR A 26 -25.80 6.52 20.90
CA TYR A 26 -24.42 6.10 20.67
C TYR A 26 -24.09 4.79 21.39
N ILE A 27 -24.47 4.65 22.67
CA ILE A 27 -24.27 3.42 23.44
C ILE A 27 -24.99 2.24 22.80
N ASP A 28 -26.21 2.43 22.29
CA ASP A 28 -26.99 1.36 21.66
C ASP A 28 -26.36 0.89 20.34
N LEU A 29 -25.85 1.83 19.53
CA LEU A 29 -25.10 1.53 18.31
C LEU A 29 -23.81 0.75 18.61
N THR A 30 -23.03 1.18 19.62
CA THR A 30 -21.81 0.47 20.02
C THR A 30 -22.10 -0.95 20.49
N LYS A 31 -23.18 -1.16 21.28
CA LYS A 31 -23.60 -2.51 21.71
C LYS A 31 -23.96 -3.39 20.53
N LYS A 32 -24.70 -2.86 19.55
CA LYS A 32 -25.10 -3.62 18.35
C LYS A 32 -23.89 -4.04 17.52
N GLU A 33 -22.91 -3.17 17.32
CA GLU A 33 -21.68 -3.49 16.60
C GLU A 33 -20.86 -4.57 17.31
N THR A 34 -20.61 -4.42 18.61
CA THR A 34 -19.88 -5.44 19.40
C THR A 34 -20.55 -6.82 19.36
N SER A 35 -21.89 -6.89 19.45
CA SER A 35 -22.62 -8.16 19.34
C SER A 35 -22.51 -8.82 17.96
N LYS A 36 -22.46 -8.01 16.90
CA LYS A 36 -22.35 -8.49 15.51
C LYS A 36 -20.96 -9.04 15.23
N ASP A 37 -19.93 -8.40 15.76
CA ASP A 37 -18.55 -8.86 15.63
C ASP A 37 -18.31 -10.13 16.47
N GLU A 38 -18.90 -10.24 17.67
CA GLU A 38 -18.85 -11.47 18.46
C GLU A 38 -19.54 -12.65 17.74
N GLN A 39 -20.70 -12.41 17.11
CA GLN A 39 -21.40 -13.42 16.32
C GLN A 39 -20.59 -13.87 15.10
N ARG A 40 -19.91 -12.93 14.41
CA ARG A 40 -19.01 -13.25 13.29
C ARG A 40 -17.82 -14.07 13.75
N CYS A 41 -17.21 -13.73 14.89
CA CYS A 41 -16.11 -14.51 15.46
C CYS A 41 -16.54 -15.95 15.81
N LYS A 42 -17.75 -16.14 16.36
CA LYS A 42 -18.30 -17.48 16.63
C LYS A 42 -18.50 -18.28 15.35
N LEU A 43 -19.12 -17.69 14.33
CA LEU A 43 -19.32 -18.34 13.02
C LEU A 43 -17.99 -18.76 12.37
N LEU A 44 -16.98 -17.87 12.41
CA LEU A 44 -15.66 -18.16 11.87
C LEU A 44 -14.97 -19.28 12.65
N PHE A 45 -15.09 -19.31 13.98
CA PHE A 45 -14.52 -20.36 14.81
C PHE A 45 -15.16 -21.72 14.54
N ASP A 46 -16.48 -21.77 14.40
CA ASP A 46 -17.21 -22.99 14.06
C ASP A 46 -16.82 -23.51 12.67
N THR A 47 -16.67 -22.61 11.69
CA THR A 47 -16.20 -22.96 10.34
C THR A 47 -14.78 -23.52 10.36
N ILE A 48 -13.87 -22.93 11.15
CA ILE A 48 -12.50 -23.43 11.31
C ILE A 48 -12.49 -24.83 11.96
N ASN A 49 -13.31 -25.05 12.97
CA ASN A 49 -13.41 -26.36 13.62
C ASN A 49 -13.99 -27.42 12.68
N GLN A 50 -14.99 -27.07 11.88
CA GLN A 50 -15.55 -27.95 10.86
C GLN A 50 -14.50 -28.32 9.81
N MET A 51 -13.79 -27.33 9.24
CA MET A 51 -12.72 -27.59 8.27
C MET A 51 -11.59 -28.46 8.86
N LYS A 52 -11.23 -28.23 10.13
CA LYS A 52 -10.25 -29.06 10.84
C LYS A 52 -10.72 -30.50 11.00
N GLN A 53 -12.02 -30.71 11.26
CA GLN A 53 -12.60 -32.05 11.36
C GLN A 53 -12.63 -32.76 10.01
N GLU A 54 -13.02 -32.06 8.93
CA GLU A 54 -13.02 -32.59 7.56
C GLU A 54 -11.62 -32.96 7.07
N LEU A 55 -10.60 -32.15 7.42
CA LEU A 55 -9.22 -32.49 7.12
C LEU A 55 -8.74 -33.72 7.90
N ASN A 56 -9.12 -33.85 9.17
CA ASN A 56 -8.76 -35.02 9.98
C ASN A 56 -9.45 -36.30 9.48
N THR A 57 -10.71 -36.24 9.03
CA THR A 57 -11.40 -37.40 8.45
C THR A 57 -10.79 -37.79 7.11
N THR A 58 -10.49 -36.82 6.25
CA THR A 58 -9.84 -37.07 4.95
C THR A 58 -8.43 -37.64 5.14
N SER A 59 -7.68 -37.10 6.09
CA SER A 59 -6.33 -37.58 6.43
C SER A 59 -6.35 -39.02 6.91
N LYS A 60 -7.31 -39.39 7.79
CA LYS A 60 -7.49 -40.79 8.23
C LYS A 60 -7.85 -41.72 7.07
N VAL A 61 -8.77 -41.32 6.19
CA VAL A 61 -9.13 -42.13 5.01
C VAL A 61 -7.95 -42.35 4.07
N VAL A 62 -7.12 -41.33 3.86
CA VAL A 62 -5.90 -41.46 3.05
C VAL A 62 -4.87 -42.36 3.75
N GLN A 63 -4.73 -42.24 5.07
CA GLN A 63 -3.83 -43.09 5.85
C GLN A 63 -4.29 -44.55 5.87
N ASP A 64 -5.60 -44.81 6.02
CA ASP A 64 -6.18 -46.15 5.98
C ASP A 64 -6.05 -46.78 4.59
N LYS A 65 -6.20 -45.99 3.51
CA LYS A 65 -5.92 -46.46 2.15
C LYS A 65 -4.45 -46.77 1.93
N LEU A 66 -3.55 -45.95 2.47
CA LEU A 66 -2.11 -46.21 2.43
C LEU A 66 -1.75 -47.49 3.20
N HIS A 67 -2.37 -47.69 4.36
CA HIS A 67 -2.16 -48.88 5.20
C HIS A 67 -2.75 -50.13 4.53
N ALA A 68 -3.91 -50.01 3.86
CA ALA A 68 -4.51 -51.09 3.08
C ALA A 68 -3.64 -51.47 1.86
N MET A 69 -3.08 -50.48 1.15
CA MET A 69 -2.10 -50.72 0.09
C MET A 69 -0.81 -51.38 0.61
N GLY A 70 -0.40 -51.08 1.84
CA GLY A 70 0.70 -51.75 2.53
C GLY A 70 0.42 -53.20 2.94
N SER A 71 -0.87 -53.57 3.07
CA SER A 71 -1.32 -54.91 3.49
C SER A 71 -1.63 -55.88 2.33
N ILE A 72 -1.48 -55.44 1.08
CA ILE A 72 -1.58 -56.33 -0.08
C ILE A 72 -0.41 -57.33 0.00
N PRO A 73 -0.63 -58.65 -0.03
CA PRO A 73 0.45 -59.62 0.04
C PRO A 73 1.36 -59.40 -1.16
N GLN A 74 2.63 -59.10 -0.89
CA GLN A 74 3.65 -58.88 -1.91
C GLN A 74 3.65 -60.06 -2.89
N LYS A 75 3.15 -59.83 -4.11
CA LYS A 75 3.37 -60.71 -5.25
C LYS A 75 4.87 -60.68 -5.55
N LYS A 76 5.63 -61.56 -4.86
CA LYS A 76 7.07 -61.83 -4.99
C LYS A 76 7.83 -60.73 -5.74
N VAL A 77 7.97 -59.56 -5.11
CA VAL A 77 8.87 -58.52 -5.60
C VAL A 77 10.22 -58.81 -4.98
N VAL A 78 11.20 -59.11 -5.83
CA VAL A 78 12.60 -59.24 -5.47
C VAL A 78 13.00 -57.99 -4.69
N THR A 79 13.15 -58.15 -3.37
CA THR A 79 13.39 -57.07 -2.43
C THR A 79 14.78 -56.49 -2.62
N HIS A 80 14.89 -55.36 -3.33
CA HIS A 80 15.96 -54.42 -3.07
C HIS A 80 15.54 -53.57 -1.86
N ARG A 81 16.03 -53.93 -0.67
CA ARG A 81 15.90 -53.10 0.53
C ARG A 81 16.52 -51.73 0.25
N PHE A 82 15.71 -50.69 0.15
CA PHE A 82 16.19 -49.31 0.18
C PHE A 82 16.28 -48.88 1.65
N GLU A 83 17.51 -48.82 2.17
CA GLU A 83 17.78 -48.21 3.47
C GLU A 83 17.48 -46.71 3.41
N PRO A 84 16.67 -46.17 4.34
CA PRO A 84 16.34 -44.74 4.39
C PRO A 84 17.53 -43.87 4.84
N THR A 85 18.65 -44.49 5.22
CA THR A 85 19.96 -43.89 5.47
C THR A 85 20.81 -43.74 4.21
N SER A 86 20.21 -43.82 3.02
CA SER A 86 20.92 -43.51 1.78
C SER A 86 21.28 -42.03 1.76
N LYS A 87 22.59 -41.75 1.83
CA LYS A 87 23.18 -40.40 1.73
C LYS A 87 22.57 -39.58 0.59
N TYR A 88 22.17 -40.24 -0.49
CA TYR A 88 21.56 -39.61 -1.66
C TYR A 88 20.18 -39.00 -1.41
N VAL A 89 19.33 -39.61 -0.57
CA VAL A 89 17.98 -39.07 -0.28
C VAL A 89 18.07 -37.81 0.59
N LEU A 90 18.97 -37.81 1.57
CA LEU A 90 19.20 -36.63 2.41
C LEU A 90 19.82 -35.48 1.61
N LEU A 91 20.78 -35.79 0.72
CA LEU A 91 21.35 -34.84 -0.22
C LEU A 91 20.31 -34.30 -1.20
N PHE A 92 19.35 -35.13 -1.63
CA PHE A 92 18.29 -34.72 -2.53
C PHE A 92 17.32 -33.73 -1.87
N ILE A 93 16.92 -33.99 -0.61
CA ILE A 93 16.07 -33.07 0.15
C ILE A 93 16.79 -31.75 0.44
N GLY A 94 18.07 -31.80 0.82
CA GLY A 94 18.89 -30.60 1.01
C GLY A 94 19.07 -29.81 -0.29
N GLY A 95 19.31 -30.50 -1.41
CA GLY A 95 19.43 -29.88 -2.74
C GLY A 95 18.13 -29.23 -3.21
N LEU A 96 16.98 -29.86 -2.95
CA LEU A 96 15.67 -29.30 -3.25
C LEU A 96 15.38 -28.03 -2.45
N ALA A 97 15.64 -28.05 -1.15
CA ALA A 97 15.44 -26.88 -0.29
C ALA A 97 16.36 -25.71 -0.69
N LEU A 98 17.62 -26.00 -0.99
CA LEU A 98 18.59 -24.99 -1.42
C LEU A 98 18.22 -24.40 -2.79
N SER A 99 17.76 -25.22 -3.73
CA SER A 99 17.25 -24.80 -5.04
C SER A 99 16.09 -23.81 -4.92
N LEU A 100 15.12 -24.10 -4.04
CA LEU A 100 13.97 -23.23 -3.80
C LEU A 100 14.36 -21.86 -3.23
N VAL A 101 15.30 -21.84 -2.28
CA VAL A 101 15.78 -20.58 -1.68
C VAL A 101 16.54 -19.73 -2.70
N ILE A 102 17.42 -20.34 -3.50
CA ILE A 102 18.17 -19.64 -4.55
C ILE A 102 17.22 -19.12 -5.63
N SER A 103 16.18 -19.89 -5.98
CA SER A 103 15.19 -19.47 -6.97
C SER A 103 14.38 -18.24 -6.52
N ILE A 104 13.92 -18.22 -5.27
CA ILE A 104 13.18 -17.07 -4.72
C ILE A 104 14.10 -15.87 -4.56
N TRP A 105 15.32 -16.06 -4.06
CA TRP A 105 16.28 -14.98 -3.90
C TRP A 105 16.67 -14.35 -5.23
N GLY A 106 17.06 -15.17 -6.21
CA GLY A 106 17.48 -14.71 -7.54
C GLY A 106 16.38 -13.95 -8.27
N ASN A 107 15.13 -14.42 -8.21
CA ASN A 107 14.00 -13.71 -8.81
C ASN A 107 13.75 -12.35 -8.14
N LEU A 108 13.91 -12.27 -6.82
CA LEU A 108 13.65 -11.04 -6.06
C LEU A 108 14.77 -10.00 -6.21
N THR A 109 16.04 -10.41 -6.29
CA THR A 109 17.16 -9.48 -6.58
C THR A 109 17.13 -9.02 -8.03
N GLN A 110 16.84 -9.91 -8.97
CA GLN A 110 16.78 -9.57 -10.39
C GLN A 110 15.63 -8.60 -10.69
N TRP A 111 14.46 -8.77 -10.05
CA TRP A 111 13.34 -7.82 -10.18
C TRP A 111 13.67 -6.42 -9.62
N ARG A 112 14.47 -6.36 -8.53
CA ARG A 112 14.85 -5.09 -7.89
C ARG A 112 15.89 -4.32 -8.70
N GLU A 113 16.82 -5.02 -9.33
CA GLU A 113 17.81 -4.41 -10.21
C GLU A 113 17.16 -3.95 -11.52
N HIS A 114 16.32 -4.79 -12.15
CA HIS A 114 15.70 -4.45 -13.43
C HIS A 114 14.80 -3.20 -13.34
N LYS A 115 14.09 -3.03 -12.22
CA LYS A 115 13.26 -1.84 -11.96
C LYS A 115 14.08 -0.55 -11.82
N ASN A 116 15.27 -0.63 -11.24
CA ASN A 116 16.11 0.55 -11.04
C ASN A 116 16.88 0.95 -12.30
N TRP A 117 17.25 0.00 -13.16
CA TRP A 117 17.94 0.29 -14.42
C TRP A 117 17.02 0.91 -15.48
N GLU A 118 15.77 0.44 -15.58
CA GLU A 118 14.79 0.99 -16.55
C GLU A 118 14.44 2.46 -16.26
N GLU A 119 14.30 2.83 -14.99
CA GLU A 119 13.88 4.19 -14.64
C GLU A 119 15.01 5.20 -14.79
N ALA A 120 16.26 4.79 -14.55
CA ALA A 120 17.44 5.63 -14.75
C ALA A 120 17.79 5.81 -16.23
N ASP A 121 17.69 4.75 -17.03
CA ASP A 121 17.93 4.77 -18.47
C ASP A 121 16.89 5.65 -19.20
N LEU A 122 15.62 5.54 -18.83
CA LEU A 122 14.55 6.34 -19.44
C LEU A 122 14.70 7.83 -19.14
N LYS A 123 15.05 8.20 -17.91
CA LYS A 123 15.31 9.59 -17.52
C LYS A 123 16.53 10.16 -18.22
N TYR A 124 17.59 9.37 -18.38
CA TYR A 124 18.79 9.78 -19.11
C TYR A 124 18.54 9.98 -20.61
N ARG A 125 17.76 9.08 -21.22
CA ARG A 125 17.37 9.18 -22.64
C ARG A 125 16.46 10.37 -22.90
N ALA A 126 15.57 10.71 -21.97
CA ALA A 126 14.73 11.90 -22.05
C ALA A 126 15.56 13.20 -21.96
N LEU A 127 16.54 13.26 -21.05
CA LEU A 127 17.49 14.38 -20.95
C LEU A 127 18.31 14.57 -22.23
N LYS A 128 18.74 13.49 -22.88
CA LYS A 128 19.47 13.52 -24.16
C LYS A 128 18.64 14.03 -25.34
N MET A 129 17.31 13.90 -25.30
CA MET A 129 16.44 14.47 -26.34
C MET A 129 16.24 15.98 -26.18
N VAL A 130 16.35 16.49 -24.95
CA VAL A 130 16.01 17.88 -24.62
C VAL A 130 17.25 18.79 -24.63
N LEU A 131 18.47 18.25 -24.41
CA LEU A 131 19.71 19.04 -24.44
C LEU A 131 20.68 18.62 -25.57
N PRO A 132 21.32 19.57 -26.26
CA PRO A 132 22.27 19.28 -27.34
C PRO A 132 23.48 18.49 -26.82
N SER A 133 23.89 17.45 -27.56
CA SER A 133 24.85 16.43 -27.12
C SER A 133 26.30 16.92 -26.89
N ASP A 134 26.63 18.14 -27.32
CA ASP A 134 27.99 18.71 -27.21
C ASP A 134 28.22 19.51 -25.90
N ASP A 135 27.26 19.51 -24.97
CA ASP A 135 27.42 20.22 -23.70
C ASP A 135 28.43 19.53 -22.77
N PRO A 136 29.46 20.25 -22.26
CA PRO A 136 30.49 19.68 -21.41
C PRO A 136 29.96 19.07 -20.11
N ASN A 137 28.78 19.48 -19.62
CA ASN A 137 28.15 18.91 -18.43
C ASN A 137 27.56 17.52 -18.70
N ILE A 138 27.08 17.24 -19.91
CA ILE A 138 26.57 15.90 -20.28
C ILE A 138 27.73 14.91 -20.30
N ARG A 139 28.87 15.31 -20.87
CA ARG A 139 30.09 14.50 -20.90
C ARG A 139 30.64 14.21 -19.50
N TYR A 140 30.47 15.15 -18.57
CA TYR A 140 30.82 14.96 -17.16
C TYR A 140 29.91 13.93 -16.48
N ILE A 141 28.59 14.03 -16.68
CA ILE A 141 27.61 13.07 -16.14
C ILE A 141 27.85 11.68 -16.73
N GLU A 142 28.08 11.56 -18.03
CA GLU A 142 28.39 10.28 -18.69
C GLU A 142 29.59 9.59 -18.02
N LYS A 143 30.70 10.30 -17.83
CA LYS A 143 31.91 9.74 -17.22
C LYS A 143 31.67 9.22 -15.79
N HIS A 144 30.89 9.96 -15.00
CA HIS A 144 30.65 9.65 -13.58
C HIS A 144 29.46 8.71 -13.31
N PHE A 145 28.58 8.48 -14.29
CA PHE A 145 27.45 7.55 -14.16
C PHE A 145 27.66 6.23 -14.90
N SER A 146 28.41 6.19 -16.01
CA SER A 146 28.61 4.96 -16.81
C SER A 146 29.99 4.31 -16.63
N VAL A 147 31.08 5.09 -16.58
CA VAL A 147 32.44 4.55 -16.60
C VAL A 147 33.05 4.43 -15.19
N CYS A 148 32.97 5.49 -14.37
CA CYS A 148 33.48 5.51 -12.99
C CYS A 148 32.39 5.99 -12.04
N ARG A 149 31.47 5.09 -11.69
CA ARG A 149 30.32 5.38 -10.84
C ARG A 149 30.74 5.93 -9.47
N ASP A 150 30.51 7.23 -9.25
CA ASP A 150 30.79 7.91 -7.97
C ASP A 150 29.48 8.25 -7.26
N GLU A 151 29.12 7.42 -6.28
CA GLU A 151 27.83 7.50 -5.58
C GLU A 151 27.61 8.86 -4.89
N LYS A 152 28.68 9.56 -4.47
CA LYS A 152 28.56 10.89 -3.83
C LYS A 152 28.12 11.97 -4.82
N VAL A 153 28.65 11.92 -6.03
CA VAL A 153 28.29 12.85 -7.11
C VAL A 153 26.86 12.58 -7.58
N ILE A 154 26.46 11.31 -7.60
CA ILE A 154 25.09 10.89 -7.94
C ILE A 154 24.08 11.45 -6.92
N ASP A 155 24.37 11.35 -5.64
CA ASP A 155 23.48 11.86 -4.58
C ASP A 155 23.41 13.39 -4.55
N ASP A 156 24.53 14.09 -4.79
CA ASP A 156 24.53 15.55 -4.90
C ASP A 156 23.66 16.05 -6.06
N VAL A 157 23.83 15.44 -7.24
CA VAL A 157 23.00 15.76 -8.42
C VAL A 157 21.52 15.48 -8.14
N ARG A 158 21.19 14.36 -7.48
CA ARG A 158 19.82 14.02 -7.10
C ARG A 158 19.21 15.07 -6.16
N SER A 159 19.97 15.53 -5.16
CA SER A 159 19.51 16.57 -4.24
C SER A 159 19.22 17.89 -4.96
N ARG A 160 20.10 18.29 -5.88
CA ARG A 160 19.96 19.53 -6.65
C ARG A 160 18.76 19.49 -7.60
N VAL A 161 18.51 18.36 -8.26
CA VAL A 161 17.32 18.18 -9.11
C VAL A 161 16.03 18.27 -8.29
N ALA A 162 15.97 17.61 -7.13
CA ALA A 162 14.79 17.65 -6.26
C ALA A 162 14.45 19.08 -5.80
N VAL A 163 15.46 19.88 -5.44
CA VAL A 163 15.28 21.29 -5.05
C VAL A 163 14.77 22.13 -6.22
N TYR A 164 15.31 21.90 -7.43
CA TYR A 164 14.89 22.63 -8.63
C TYR A 164 13.44 22.30 -9.01
N GLU A 165 13.06 21.02 -9.02
CA GLU A 165 11.70 20.58 -9.33
C GLU A 165 10.67 21.15 -8.33
N ASP A 166 10.97 21.13 -7.03
CA ASP A 166 10.10 21.73 -6.00
C ASP A 166 9.93 23.25 -6.23
N SER A 167 10.99 23.94 -6.65
CA SER A 167 10.92 25.38 -6.93
C SER A 167 10.03 25.71 -8.13
N ILE A 168 10.12 24.94 -9.23
CA ILE A 168 9.27 25.11 -10.41
C ILE A 168 7.81 24.83 -10.08
N PHE A 169 7.56 23.74 -9.36
CA PHE A 169 6.20 23.37 -8.96
C PHE A 169 5.54 24.47 -8.12
N ARG A 170 6.27 25.02 -7.15
CA ARG A 170 5.79 26.15 -6.33
C ARG A 170 5.53 27.41 -7.15
N TYR A 171 6.41 27.73 -8.10
CA TYR A 171 6.23 28.88 -8.98
C TYR A 171 4.96 28.77 -9.82
N HIS A 172 4.74 27.64 -10.49
CA HIS A 172 3.53 27.43 -11.29
C HIS A 172 2.25 27.53 -10.45
N LYS A 173 2.25 26.90 -9.27
CA LYS A 173 1.12 27.00 -8.34
C LYS A 173 0.84 28.44 -7.92
N MET A 174 1.87 29.26 -7.71
CA MET A 174 1.71 30.67 -7.38
C MET A 174 1.10 31.48 -8.54
N VAL A 175 1.54 31.23 -9.77
CA VAL A 175 1.01 31.91 -10.97
C VAL A 175 -0.47 31.57 -11.18
N GLU A 176 -0.85 30.30 -11.04
CA GLU A 176 -2.23 29.86 -11.22
C GLU A 176 -3.17 30.49 -10.17
N ILE A 177 -2.75 30.51 -8.91
CA ILE A 177 -3.51 31.14 -7.83
C ILE A 177 -3.65 32.66 -8.06
N ALA A 178 -2.60 33.32 -8.55
CA ALA A 178 -2.65 34.75 -8.87
C ALA A 178 -3.64 35.05 -10.00
N ALA A 179 -3.58 34.28 -11.10
CA ALA A 179 -4.51 34.44 -12.22
C ALA A 179 -5.98 34.19 -11.81
N TYR A 180 -6.21 33.16 -10.98
CA TYR A 180 -7.53 32.89 -10.43
C TYR A 180 -8.04 34.07 -9.59
N LYS A 181 -7.22 34.60 -8.68
CA LYS A 181 -7.57 35.73 -7.83
C LYS A 181 -7.89 36.99 -8.65
N ASP A 182 -7.11 37.28 -9.68
CA ASP A 182 -7.34 38.44 -10.55
C ASP A 182 -8.65 38.33 -11.35
N SER A 183 -8.98 37.12 -11.83
CA SER A 183 -10.25 36.88 -12.52
C SER A 183 -11.46 37.11 -11.60
N LEU A 184 -11.35 36.69 -10.34
CA LEU A 184 -12.37 36.88 -9.32
C LEU A 184 -12.58 38.38 -9.03
N VAL A 185 -11.49 39.14 -8.86
CA VAL A 185 -11.54 40.59 -8.63
C VAL A 185 -12.20 41.32 -9.79
N ARG A 186 -11.86 40.97 -11.04
CA ARG A 186 -12.48 41.56 -12.22
C ARG A 186 -13.98 41.29 -12.28
N LYS A 187 -14.40 40.04 -11.99
CA LYS A 187 -15.82 39.67 -11.96
C LYS A 187 -16.59 40.47 -10.91
N LEU A 188 -16.09 40.51 -9.67
CA LEU A 188 -16.69 41.27 -8.57
C LEU A 188 -16.77 42.78 -8.88
N THR A 189 -15.75 43.33 -9.54
CA THR A 189 -15.72 44.74 -9.94
C THR A 189 -16.79 45.05 -10.99
N ASN A 190 -16.96 44.16 -11.98
CA ASN A 190 -18.00 44.31 -13.01
C ASN A 190 -19.40 44.24 -12.40
N GLU A 191 -19.66 43.24 -11.54
CA GLU A 191 -20.93 43.09 -10.83
C GLU A 191 -21.24 44.33 -9.96
N SER A 192 -20.25 44.86 -9.24
CA SER A 192 -20.41 46.08 -8.45
C SER A 192 -20.73 47.32 -9.30
N ASN A 193 -20.05 47.48 -10.44
CA ASN A 193 -20.30 48.59 -11.38
C ASN A 193 -21.69 48.51 -12.02
N GLU A 194 -22.17 47.30 -12.31
CA GLU A 194 -23.51 47.06 -12.85
C GLU A 194 -24.59 47.44 -11.83
N ILE A 195 -24.46 46.99 -10.59
CA ILE A 195 -25.35 47.39 -9.48
C ILE A 195 -25.35 48.91 -9.32
N LYS A 196 -24.19 49.55 -9.35
CA LYS A 196 -24.06 51.01 -9.23
C LYS A 196 -24.77 51.76 -10.35
N ARG A 197 -24.78 51.23 -11.58
CA ARG A 197 -25.52 51.81 -12.72
C ARG A 197 -27.03 51.66 -12.53
N LEU A 198 -27.50 50.51 -12.05
CA LEU A 198 -28.91 50.27 -11.78
C LEU A 198 -29.47 51.19 -10.69
N ILE A 199 -28.67 51.51 -9.66
CA ILE A 199 -29.07 52.42 -8.57
C ILE A 199 -29.06 53.90 -9.00
N LYS A 200 -28.21 54.28 -9.97
CA LYS A 200 -28.10 55.66 -10.46
C LYS A 200 -29.17 56.06 -11.48
N LYS A 201 -29.95 55.09 -11.96
CA LYS A 201 -31.04 55.27 -12.92
C LYS A 201 -32.37 55.34 -12.19
#